data_AF-A0A315Y2Q1-F1
#
_entry.id   AF-A0A315Y2Q1-F1
#
_cell.length_a   1.000
_cell.length_b   1.000
_cell.length_c   1.000
_cell.angle_alpha   90.00
_cell.angle_beta   90.00
_cell.angle_gamma   90.00
#
_symmetry.space_group_name_H-M   'P 1'
#
loop_
_entity.id
_entity.type
_entity.pdbx_description
1 polymer ?
#
loop_
_entity_poly.entity_id
_entity_poly.type
_entity_poly.pdbx_seq_one_letter_code
_entity_poly.pdbx_strand_id
1 'polypeptide(L)'
;MRVDYYDILNCSYDVYCGRPALFAPEGVPEDILARYGFARLYDGRFMYYLDQMEYYHIASCGSTDRVVFDQSTHDKIVQYYWSQYAPAPPVNRSNGGTVMCIISLILLVVSPFLLFKLPTLGMLGWIASLVLMIVVRATYPKNVFGLVLMILHIVAVAVILISALLVMAACYDIMRQCSNL
;
A
#
# COMPACT_ATOMS: atom_id res chain seq x y z
N MET A 1 -19.07 25.08 -6.22
CA MET A 1 -18.02 25.64 -5.34
C MET A 1 -17.54 26.96 -5.93
N ARG A 2 -17.27 27.98 -5.09
CA ARG A 2 -16.74 29.29 -5.53
C ARG A 2 -15.41 29.57 -4.84
N VAL A 3 -14.44 30.03 -5.61
CA VAL A 3 -13.07 30.27 -5.16
C VAL A 3 -12.57 31.58 -5.77
N ASP A 4 -11.85 32.38 -4.99
CA ASP A 4 -11.07 33.49 -5.52
C ASP A 4 -9.69 32.96 -5.98
N TYR A 5 -9.36 33.15 -7.26
CA TYR A 5 -8.09 32.70 -7.83
C TYR A 5 -7.31 33.92 -8.34
N TYR A 6 -6.26 34.28 -7.59
CA TYR A 6 -5.52 35.54 -7.76
C TYR A 6 -6.46 36.77 -7.76
N ASP A 7 -6.54 37.49 -8.86
CA ASP A 7 -7.35 38.70 -9.02
C ASP A 7 -8.76 38.40 -9.58
N ILE A 8 -9.10 37.13 -9.80
CA ILE A 8 -10.39 36.71 -10.36
C ILE A 8 -11.27 36.18 -9.22
N LEU A 9 -12.25 37.01 -8.85
CA LEU A 9 -13.20 36.69 -7.78
C LEU A 9 -14.28 35.72 -8.26
N ASN A 10 -14.81 34.88 -7.37
CA ASN A 10 -15.96 34.00 -7.66
C ASN A 10 -15.78 33.01 -8.84
N CYS A 11 -14.57 32.50 -9.07
CA CYS A 11 -14.38 31.40 -10.02
C CYS A 11 -15.19 30.18 -9.58
N SER A 12 -15.88 29.53 -10.51
CA SER A 12 -16.58 28.28 -10.22
C SER A 12 -15.64 27.11 -10.38
N TYR A 13 -15.75 26.15 -9.48
CA TYR A 13 -14.85 25.02 -9.40
C TYR A 13 -15.62 23.72 -9.62
N ASP A 14 -15.21 22.94 -10.61
CA ASP A 14 -15.91 21.71 -11.03
C ASP A 14 -14.94 20.72 -11.70
N VAL A 15 -15.43 19.52 -12.03
CA VAL A 15 -14.67 18.47 -12.72
C VAL A 15 -15.00 18.49 -14.20
N TYR A 16 -14.00 18.76 -15.05
CA TYR A 16 -14.13 18.73 -16.50
C TYR A 16 -13.27 17.61 -17.10
N CYS A 17 -13.88 16.71 -17.88
CA CYS A 17 -13.23 15.52 -18.43
C CYS A 17 -12.50 14.68 -17.36
N GLY A 18 -13.10 14.58 -16.17
CA GLY A 18 -12.52 13.84 -15.04
C GLY A 18 -11.34 14.54 -14.37
N ARG A 19 -10.99 15.79 -14.74
CA ARG A 19 -9.94 16.57 -14.10
C ARG A 19 -10.52 17.79 -13.37
N PRO A 20 -9.98 18.18 -12.22
CA PRO A 20 -10.34 19.42 -11.55
C PRO A 20 -10.06 20.63 -12.43
N ALA A 21 -11.05 21.50 -12.58
CA ALA A 21 -10.95 22.72 -13.36
C ALA A 21 -11.62 23.89 -12.66
N LEU A 22 -11.04 25.08 -12.82
CA LEU A 22 -11.63 26.36 -12.52
C LEU A 22 -12.29 26.92 -13.77
N PHE A 23 -13.45 27.53 -13.60
CA PHE A 23 -14.17 28.25 -14.62
C PHE A 23 -14.28 29.71 -14.19
N ALA A 24 -13.91 30.61 -15.09
CA ALA A 24 -14.01 32.03 -14.83
C ALA A 24 -15.48 32.50 -14.82
N PRO A 25 -15.83 33.49 -13.98
CA PRO A 25 -17.15 34.10 -14.02
C PRO A 25 -17.34 34.96 -15.27
N GLU A 26 -18.60 35.27 -15.58
CA GLU A 26 -18.95 36.14 -16.70
C GLU A 26 -18.50 37.59 -16.43
N GLY A 27 -18.01 38.27 -17.47
CA GLY A 27 -17.60 39.68 -17.40
C GLY A 27 -16.13 39.95 -17.08
N VAL A 28 -15.30 38.90 -16.90
CA VAL A 28 -13.85 39.08 -16.74
C VAL A 28 -13.21 39.33 -18.11
N PRO A 29 -12.36 40.36 -18.25
CA PRO A 29 -11.63 40.65 -19.49
C PRO A 29 -10.79 39.47 -19.99
N GLU A 30 -10.85 39.17 -21.29
CA GLU A 30 -10.14 38.03 -21.90
C GLU A 30 -8.61 38.14 -21.77
N ASP A 31 -8.06 39.35 -21.72
CA ASP A 31 -6.63 39.61 -21.54
C ASP A 31 -6.12 39.19 -20.16
N ILE A 32 -6.93 39.38 -19.12
CA ILE A 32 -6.63 38.92 -17.76
C ILE A 32 -6.69 37.39 -17.73
N LEU A 33 -7.74 36.79 -18.31
CA LEU A 33 -7.91 35.34 -18.35
C LEU A 33 -6.75 34.65 -19.08
N ALA A 34 -6.34 35.18 -20.22
CA ALA A 34 -5.20 34.67 -20.97
C ALA A 34 -3.88 34.77 -20.19
N ARG A 35 -3.68 35.84 -19.41
CA ARG A 35 -2.49 36.03 -18.56
C ARG A 35 -2.37 34.96 -17.48
N TYR A 36 -3.48 34.52 -16.90
CA TYR A 36 -3.53 33.45 -15.89
C TYR A 36 -3.72 32.05 -16.50
N GLY A 37 -3.59 31.91 -17.83
CA GLY A 37 -3.58 30.62 -18.50
C GLY A 37 -4.95 29.97 -18.71
N PHE A 38 -6.05 30.71 -18.57
CA PHE A 38 -7.38 30.18 -18.89
C PHE A 38 -7.50 29.94 -20.40
N ALA A 39 -7.98 28.75 -20.76
CA ALA A 39 -8.29 28.35 -22.12
C ALA A 39 -9.79 28.52 -22.41
N ARG A 40 -10.13 29.01 -23.60
CA ARG A 40 -11.51 29.13 -24.05
C ARG A 40 -12.04 27.80 -24.56
N LEU A 41 -13.19 27.37 -24.05
CA LEU A 41 -13.94 26.20 -24.48
C LEU A 41 -14.83 26.52 -25.69
N TYR A 42 -15.31 25.47 -26.37
CA TYR A 42 -16.25 25.59 -27.49
C TYR A 42 -17.59 26.22 -27.12
N ASP A 43 -17.98 26.14 -25.84
CA ASP A 43 -19.20 26.76 -25.31
C ASP A 43 -19.02 28.24 -24.95
N GLY A 44 -17.83 28.79 -25.17
CA GLY A 44 -17.49 30.19 -24.88
C GLY A 44 -17.06 30.45 -23.43
N ARG A 45 -17.09 29.44 -22.55
CA ARG A 45 -16.58 29.58 -21.18
C ARG A 45 -15.06 29.49 -21.15
N PHE A 46 -14.44 30.11 -20.15
CA PHE A 46 -13.01 30.03 -19.91
C PHE A 46 -12.73 29.07 -18.78
N MET A 47 -11.80 28.13 -19.00
CA MET A 47 -11.40 27.14 -18.01
C MET A 47 -9.89 27.11 -17.77
N TYR A 48 -9.50 26.73 -16.58
CA TYR A 48 -8.12 26.48 -16.20
C TYR A 48 -8.03 25.14 -15.47
N TYR A 49 -7.15 24.25 -15.91
CA TYR A 49 -6.88 23.02 -15.18
C TYR A 49 -5.95 23.34 -14.03
N LEU A 50 -6.36 22.97 -12.83
CA LEU A 50 -5.54 23.17 -11.65
C LEU A 50 -4.46 22.11 -11.55
N ASP A 51 -3.30 22.56 -11.09
CA ASP A 51 -2.30 21.66 -10.55
C ASP A 51 -2.59 21.33 -9.08
N GLN A 52 -2.00 20.24 -8.60
CA GLN A 52 -2.15 19.75 -7.24
C GLN A 52 -1.69 20.79 -6.20
N MET A 53 -0.59 21.49 -6.46
CA MET A 53 -0.06 22.52 -5.56
C MET A 53 -1.03 23.69 -5.41
N GLU A 54 -1.64 24.11 -6.52
CA GLU A 54 -2.64 25.17 -6.53
C GLU A 54 -3.92 24.76 -5.83
N TYR A 55 -4.35 23.50 -6.02
CA TYR A 55 -5.47 22.93 -5.30
C TYR A 55 -5.26 22.98 -3.78
N TYR A 56 -4.10 22.52 -3.28
CA TYR A 56 -3.83 22.55 -1.85
C TYR A 56 -3.71 23.97 -1.30
N HIS A 57 -3.19 24.91 -2.10
CA HIS A 57 -3.16 26.31 -1.73
C HIS A 57 -4.58 26.85 -1.51
N ILE A 58 -5.47 26.63 -2.49
CA ILE A 58 -6.90 26.99 -2.41
C ILE A 58 -7.59 26.31 -1.22
N ALA A 59 -7.35 25.01 -1.01
CA ALA A 59 -7.91 24.24 0.09
C ALA A 59 -7.47 24.77 1.46
N SER A 60 -6.20 25.17 1.59
CA SER A 60 -5.65 25.75 2.82
C SER A 60 -6.22 27.13 3.14
N CYS A 61 -6.62 27.89 2.11
CA CYS A 61 -7.32 29.17 2.25
C CYS A 61 -8.81 29.00 2.60
N GLY A 62 -9.32 27.77 2.64
CA GLY A 62 -10.72 27.45 2.93
C GLY A 62 -11.26 27.90 4.29
N SER A 63 -10.39 28.28 5.22
CA SER A 63 -10.79 28.88 6.50
C SER A 63 -11.16 30.35 6.39
N THR A 64 -10.91 30.99 5.24
CA THR A 64 -11.40 32.35 4.96
C THR A 64 -12.77 32.27 4.31
N ASP A 65 -13.69 33.15 4.73
CA ASP A 65 -15.11 33.24 4.33
C ASP A 65 -15.37 33.44 2.82
N ARG A 66 -14.30 33.36 2.01
CA ARG A 66 -14.26 33.58 0.56
C ARG A 66 -14.27 32.29 -0.26
N VAL A 67 -14.08 31.13 0.37
CA VAL A 67 -14.04 29.84 -0.34
C VAL A 67 -15.15 28.93 0.18
N VAL A 68 -16.16 28.71 -0.65
CA VAL A 68 -17.30 27.84 -0.32
C VAL A 68 -17.13 26.50 -1.02
N PHE A 69 -16.62 25.52 -0.28
CA PHE A 69 -16.52 24.14 -0.72
C PHE A 69 -17.89 23.47 -0.68
N ASP A 70 -18.34 22.97 -1.85
CA ASP A 70 -19.38 21.96 -1.85
C ASP A 70 -18.72 20.62 -1.49
N GLN A 71 -19.18 20.01 -0.41
CA GLN A 71 -18.62 18.77 0.13
C GLN A 71 -18.54 17.67 -0.95
N SER A 72 -19.59 17.55 -1.77
CA SER A 72 -19.68 16.49 -2.78
C SER A 72 -18.65 16.63 -3.90
N THR A 73 -18.37 17.87 -4.30
CA THR A 73 -17.39 18.20 -5.34
C THR A 73 -15.98 18.14 -4.78
N HIS A 74 -15.79 18.57 -3.53
CA HIS A 74 -14.52 18.48 -2.82
C HIS A 74 -14.05 17.03 -2.71
N ASP A 75 -14.91 16.11 -2.24
CA ASP A 75 -14.58 14.70 -2.06
C ASP A 75 -14.13 14.03 -3.37
N LYS A 76 -14.83 14.30 -4.49
CA LYS A 76 -14.47 13.78 -5.81
C LYS A 76 -13.08 14.22 -6.27
N ILE A 77 -12.68 15.44 -5.92
CA ILE A 77 -11.43 16.02 -6.38
C ILE A 77 -10.27 15.65 -5.46
N VAL A 78 -10.50 15.60 -4.15
CA VAL A 78 -9.58 14.91 -3.24
C VAL A 78 -9.32 13.51 -3.75
N GLN A 79 -10.38 12.77 -4.11
CA GLN A 79 -10.25 11.42 -4.66
C GLN A 79 -9.47 11.40 -5.99
N TYR A 80 -9.63 12.39 -6.87
CA TYR A 80 -8.85 12.49 -8.12
C TYR A 80 -7.36 12.64 -7.84
N TYR A 81 -6.95 13.64 -7.06
CA TYR A 81 -5.54 13.87 -6.74
C TYR A 81 -4.95 12.74 -5.89
N TRP A 82 -5.77 12.15 -5.01
CA TRP A 82 -5.40 10.96 -4.26
C TRP A 82 -5.22 9.77 -5.21
N SER A 83 -6.07 9.54 -6.20
CA SER A 83 -5.92 8.40 -7.12
C SER A 83 -4.64 8.46 -7.98
N GLN A 84 -4.12 9.66 -8.26
CA GLN A 84 -2.92 9.85 -9.06
C GLN A 84 -1.61 9.65 -8.27
N TYR A 85 -1.63 9.90 -6.96
CA TYR A 85 -0.41 9.91 -6.13
C TYR A 85 -0.53 9.10 -4.83
N ALA A 86 -1.68 8.49 -4.56
CA ALA A 86 -1.86 7.66 -3.38
C ALA A 86 -0.96 6.44 -3.54
N PRO A 87 0.00 6.22 -2.62
CA PRO A 87 0.37 4.85 -2.33
C PRO A 87 -0.92 4.11 -2.02
N ALA A 88 -1.09 2.90 -2.59
CA ALA A 88 -2.29 2.10 -2.47
C ALA A 88 -2.89 2.24 -1.05
N PRO A 89 -4.23 2.46 -0.92
CA PRO A 89 -4.87 2.78 0.35
C PRO A 89 -4.27 1.92 1.46
N PRO A 90 -4.03 2.44 2.68
CA PRO A 90 -3.73 1.58 3.80
C PRO A 90 -4.96 0.72 4.01
N VAL A 91 -5.00 -0.41 3.29
CA VAL A 91 -5.95 -1.48 3.48
C VAL A 91 -5.91 -1.73 4.98
N ASN A 92 -7.06 -1.88 5.63
CA ASN A 92 -7.15 -2.20 7.04
C ASN A 92 -6.43 -3.55 7.28
N ARG A 93 -5.10 -3.47 7.40
CA ARG A 93 -4.11 -4.51 7.05
C ARG A 93 -3.66 -5.31 8.25
N SER A 94 -4.08 -4.91 9.44
CA SER A 94 -3.81 -5.65 10.68
C SER A 94 -4.37 -7.07 10.58
N ASN A 95 -5.61 -7.23 10.09
CA ASN A 95 -6.25 -8.54 10.01
C ASN A 95 -5.63 -9.39 8.90
N GLY A 96 -5.37 -8.83 7.71
CA GLY A 96 -4.78 -9.57 6.58
C GLY A 96 -3.37 -10.09 6.87
N GLY A 97 -2.50 -9.25 7.45
CA GLY A 97 -1.16 -9.68 7.86
C GLY A 97 -1.20 -10.74 8.96
N THR A 98 -2.12 -10.62 9.91
CA THR A 98 -2.29 -11.62 10.99
C THR A 98 -2.75 -12.97 10.45
N VAL A 99 -3.72 -13.00 9.53
CA VAL A 99 -4.20 -14.23 8.90
C VAL A 99 -3.09 -14.94 8.12
N MET A 100 -2.30 -14.20 7.32
CA MET A 100 -1.17 -14.80 6.59
C MET A 100 -0.10 -15.37 7.53
N CYS A 101 0.19 -14.70 8.63
CA CYS A 101 1.11 -15.24 9.62
C CYS A 101 0.56 -16.48 10.34
N ILE A 102 -0.75 -16.53 10.64
CA ILE A 102 -1.39 -17.72 11.24
C ILE A 102 -1.27 -18.90 10.27
N ILE A 103 -1.55 -18.68 8.98
CA ILE A 103 -1.40 -19.73 7.96
C ILE A 103 0.05 -20.22 7.89
N SER A 104 1.03 -19.31 7.91
CA SER A 104 2.45 -19.69 7.94
C SER A 104 2.81 -20.47 9.21
N LEU A 105 2.31 -20.08 10.38
CA LEU A 105 2.53 -20.82 11.62
C LEU A 105 1.97 -22.26 11.54
N ILE A 106 0.75 -22.42 11.03
CA ILE A 106 0.12 -23.73 10.84
C ILE A 106 0.97 -24.57 9.88
N LEU A 107 1.38 -24.01 8.75
CA LEU A 107 2.25 -24.70 7.79
C LEU A 107 3.57 -25.14 8.42
N LEU A 108 4.21 -24.29 9.23
CA LEU A 108 5.45 -24.63 9.92
C LEU A 108 5.28 -25.79 10.91
N VAL A 109 4.18 -25.83 11.66
CA VAL A 109 3.91 -26.88 12.64
C VAL A 109 3.47 -28.19 11.98
N VAL A 110 2.68 -28.13 10.90
CA VAL A 110 2.10 -29.31 10.24
C VAL A 110 3.07 -29.96 9.24
N SER A 111 3.92 -29.17 8.58
CA SER A 111 4.90 -29.68 7.60
C SER A 111 5.82 -30.80 8.12
N PRO A 112 6.38 -30.78 9.34
CA PRO A 112 7.19 -31.89 9.84
C PRO A 112 6.39 -33.18 10.02
N PHE A 113 5.11 -33.11 10.40
CA PHE A 113 4.25 -34.30 10.46
C PHE A 113 3.94 -34.84 9.06
N LEU A 114 3.73 -33.94 8.09
CA LEU A 114 3.55 -34.31 6.69
C LEU A 114 4.80 -34.94 6.09
N LEU A 115 6.01 -34.51 6.47
CA LEU A 115 7.27 -35.10 5.99
C LEU A 115 7.36 -36.61 6.28
N PHE A 116 6.82 -37.07 7.42
CA PHE A 116 6.82 -38.50 7.78
C PHE A 116 5.85 -39.35 6.96
N LYS A 117 4.78 -38.77 6.40
CA LYS A 117 3.74 -39.50 5.65
C LYS A 117 3.85 -39.28 4.14
N LEU A 118 4.17 -38.06 3.73
CA LEU A 118 4.20 -37.56 2.36
C LEU A 118 5.37 -36.56 2.23
N PRO A 119 6.61 -37.03 2.04
CA PRO A 119 7.82 -36.20 2.11
C PRO A 119 7.85 -35.07 1.06
N THR A 120 7.31 -35.31 -0.13
CA THR A 120 7.20 -34.30 -1.19
C THR A 120 6.27 -33.15 -0.80
N LEU A 121 5.12 -33.46 -0.21
CA LEU A 121 4.14 -32.46 0.23
C LEU A 121 4.66 -31.68 1.45
N GLY A 122 5.32 -32.38 2.38
CA GLY A 122 5.93 -31.76 3.56
C GLY A 122 7.05 -30.76 3.21
N MET A 123 7.91 -31.08 2.24
CA MET A 123 8.93 -30.17 1.73
C MET A 123 8.32 -28.92 1.09
N LEU A 124 7.28 -29.10 0.25
CA LEU A 124 6.57 -27.97 -0.36
C LEU A 124 5.91 -27.07 0.68
N GLY A 125 5.29 -27.65 1.71
CA GLY A 125 4.69 -26.90 2.82
C GLY A 125 5.70 -26.05 3.59
N TRP A 126 6.90 -26.60 3.80
CA TRP A 126 7.98 -25.89 4.49
C TRP A 126 8.51 -24.71 3.66
N ILE A 127 8.72 -24.91 2.36
CA ILE A 127 9.11 -23.84 1.43
C ILE A 127 8.01 -22.76 1.35
N ALA A 128 6.74 -23.17 1.24
CA ALA A 128 5.61 -22.25 1.20
C ALA A 128 5.53 -21.39 2.48
N SER A 129 5.79 -21.97 3.65
CA SER A 129 5.84 -21.22 4.92
C SER A 129 6.95 -20.15 4.90
N LEU A 130 8.14 -20.50 4.42
CA LEU A 130 9.27 -19.57 4.30
C LEU A 130 8.96 -18.40 3.35
N VAL A 131 8.38 -18.69 2.19
CA VAL A 131 7.99 -17.66 1.21
C VAL A 131 6.92 -16.75 1.80
N LEU A 132 5.89 -17.31 2.47
CA LEU A 132 4.86 -16.51 3.14
C LEU A 132 5.46 -15.58 4.19
N MET A 133 6.42 -16.05 4.98
CA MET A 133 7.10 -15.24 5.99
C MET A 133 7.85 -14.05 5.35
N ILE A 134 8.57 -14.29 4.25
CA ILE A 134 9.28 -13.24 3.50
C ILE A 134 8.28 -12.21 2.96
N VAL A 135 7.19 -12.67 2.32
CA VAL A 135 6.14 -11.81 1.79
C VAL A 135 5.50 -10.98 2.89
N VAL A 136 5.19 -11.60 4.03
CA VAL A 136 4.65 -10.89 5.20
C VAL A 136 5.63 -9.81 5.68
N ARG A 137 6.93 -10.10 5.75
CA ARG A 137 7.90 -9.12 6.25
C ARG A 137 8.11 -7.96 5.27
N ALA A 138 8.13 -8.24 3.97
CA ALA A 138 8.21 -7.24 2.92
C ALA A 138 6.96 -6.35 2.86
N THR A 139 5.78 -6.97 3.05
CA THR A 139 4.48 -6.28 2.94
C THR A 139 4.07 -5.58 4.25
N TYR A 140 4.49 -6.10 5.41
CA TYR A 140 4.11 -5.65 6.74
C TYR A 140 5.31 -5.47 7.69
N PRO A 141 6.27 -4.58 7.39
CA PRO A 141 7.51 -4.44 8.17
C PRO A 141 7.30 -3.95 9.61
N LYS A 142 6.18 -3.28 9.89
CA LYS A 142 5.83 -2.79 11.25
C LYS A 142 5.00 -3.78 12.07
N ASN A 143 4.62 -4.94 11.53
CA ASN A 143 3.81 -5.91 12.27
C ASN A 143 4.68 -6.70 13.27
N VAL A 144 4.36 -6.58 14.56
CA VAL A 144 5.05 -7.26 15.67
C VAL A 144 4.92 -8.77 15.54
N PHE A 145 3.78 -9.27 15.07
CA PHE A 145 3.55 -10.71 14.91
C PHE A 145 4.45 -11.33 13.84
N GLY A 146 4.72 -10.61 12.75
CA GLY A 146 5.67 -11.05 11.72
C GLY A 146 7.10 -11.10 12.22
N LEU A 147 7.48 -10.22 13.16
CA LEU A 147 8.80 -10.25 13.81
C LEU A 147 8.94 -11.46 14.74
N VAL A 148 7.92 -11.78 15.54
CA VAL A 148 7.90 -12.97 16.40
C VAL A 148 7.95 -14.25 15.56
N LEU A 149 7.16 -14.32 14.48
CA LEU A 149 7.14 -15.48 13.58
C LEU A 149 8.49 -15.72 12.90
N MET A 150 9.21 -14.65 12.55
CA MET A 150 10.56 -14.72 12.00
C MET A 150 11.55 -15.33 12.99
N ILE A 151 11.52 -14.87 14.26
CA ILE A 151 12.38 -15.45 15.32
C ILE A 151 12.07 -16.93 15.49
N LEU A 152 10.79 -17.31 15.49
CA LEU A 152 10.36 -18.70 15.62
C LEU A 152 10.88 -19.58 14.47
N HIS A 153 10.85 -19.10 13.23
CA HIS A 153 11.42 -19.81 12.08
C HIS A 153 12.93 -20.01 12.23
N ILE A 154 13.68 -18.99 12.65
CA ILE A 154 15.14 -19.08 12.85
C ILE A 154 15.46 -20.14 13.92
N VAL A 155 14.75 -20.12 15.05
CA VAL A 155 14.91 -21.10 16.12
C VAL A 155 14.57 -22.51 15.62
N ALA A 156 13.49 -22.67 14.86
CA ALA A 156 13.09 -23.95 14.29
C ALA A 156 14.18 -24.53 13.36
N VAL A 157 14.76 -23.70 12.48
CA VAL A 157 15.87 -24.10 11.60
C VAL A 157 17.08 -24.53 12.43
N ALA A 158 17.45 -23.79 13.47
CA ALA A 158 18.58 -24.14 14.34
C ALA A 158 18.38 -25.49 15.03
N VAL A 159 17.17 -25.75 15.54
CA VAL A 159 16.82 -27.03 16.19
C VAL A 159 16.89 -28.20 15.20
N ILE A 160 16.39 -28.02 13.96
CA ILE A 160 16.47 -29.04 12.90
C ILE A 160 17.93 -29.35 12.55
N LEU A 161 18.79 -28.33 12.49
CA LEU A 161 20.20 -28.49 12.14
C LEU A 161 20.95 -29.24 13.25
N ILE A 162 20.69 -28.90 14.51
CA ILE A 162 21.25 -29.61 15.67
C ILE A 162 20.78 -31.06 15.70
N SER A 163 19.49 -31.32 15.49
CA SER A 163 18.96 -32.70 15.51
C SER A 163 19.53 -33.55 14.36
N ALA A 164 19.68 -32.98 13.17
CA ALA A 164 20.33 -33.66 12.04
C ALA A 164 21.79 -34.03 12.34
N LEU A 165 22.55 -33.12 12.98
CA LEU A 165 23.92 -33.41 13.39
C LEU A 165 24.00 -34.54 14.41
N LEU A 166 23.10 -34.57 15.39
CA LEU A 166 23.03 -35.64 16.39
C LEU A 166 22.70 -37.00 15.75
N VAL A 167 21.77 -37.03 14.80
CA VAL A 167 21.44 -38.26 14.05
C VAL A 167 22.63 -38.75 13.24
N MET A 168 23.32 -37.85 12.53
CA MET A 168 24.52 -38.20 11.76
C MET A 168 25.64 -38.74 12.65
N ALA A 169 25.87 -38.12 13.81
CA ALA A 169 26.85 -38.61 14.79
C ALA A 169 26.49 -40.00 15.32
N ALA A 170 25.22 -40.23 15.65
CA ALA A 170 24.75 -41.54 16.09
C ALA A 170 24.91 -42.62 15.00
N CYS A 171 24.56 -42.29 13.74
CA CYS A 171 24.78 -43.20 12.60
C CYS A 171 26.27 -43.51 12.39
N TYR A 172 27.14 -42.51 12.54
CA TYR A 172 28.58 -42.68 12.42
C TYR A 172 29.15 -43.61 13.50
N ASP A 173 28.74 -43.44 14.75
CA ASP A 173 29.19 -44.31 15.85
C ASP A 173 28.73 -45.75 15.66
N ILE A 174 27.50 -45.97 15.19
CA ILE A 174 26.99 -47.32 14.86
C ILE A 174 27.82 -47.95 13.74
N MET A 175 28.07 -47.22 12.64
CA MET A 175 28.87 -47.74 11.53
C MET A 175 30.30 -48.09 11.97
N ARG A 176 30.91 -47.25 12.83
CA ARG A 176 32.25 -47.50 13.37
C ARG A 176 32.29 -48.73 14.28
N GLN A 177 31.24 -49.00 15.05
CA GLN A 177 31.17 -50.22 15.85
C GLN A 177 31.04 -51.45 14.95
N CYS A 178 30.22 -51.38 13.89
CA CYS A 178 30.08 -52.48 12.93
C CYS A 178 31.34 -52.75 12.11
N SER A 179 32.18 -51.75 11.81
CA SER A 179 33.40 -51.95 11.03
C SER A 179 34.56 -52.59 11.80
N ASN A 180 34.47 -52.64 13.13
CA ASN A 180 35.49 -53.23 14.01
C ASN A 180 35.14 -54.65 14.49
N LEU A 181 34.03 -55.20 13.99
CA LEU A 181 33.57 -56.59 14.16
C LEU A 181 33.87 -57.38 12.88
#